data_AF-A0A8C0X4U5-F1
#
_entry.id   AF-A0A8C0X4U5-F1
#
_cell.length_a   1.000
_cell.length_b   1.000
_cell.length_c   1.000
_cell.angle_alpha   90.00
_cell.angle_beta   90.00
_cell.angle_gamma   90.00
#
_symmetry.space_group_name_H-M   'P 1'
#
loop_
_entity.id
_entity.type
_entity.pdbx_description
1 polymer ?
#
loop_
_entity_poly.entity_id
_entity_poly.type
_entity_poly.pdbx_seq_one_letter_code
_entity_poly.pdbx_strand_id
1 'polypeptide(L)'
;MDSLFSPCHDVVPPLHYYEACLFDSCFVPNVGLECASVQIYAALCAQEGVCLDWRDRTNGVCPMKCPSHKEYRACGPTEEPTCKSSSSQENSTKLVEGCFCPEGTMSYAPGFDVCVKTCGCVGPDNVPRKFGERFTFDCKDCICLEGGSGINCQPRKCSEGAPTDCTDDGTYLVTEVNPADTCCNVTLCKCNTSLCKEEPPSCPLGFELKSRVVPGRCCPVYSCVSKGVCVHQNAEYQPGSPVYSSKCENCVCTNTVDSSTQLNVITCTHVPCNSSCSPGYELMEAPGECCKKCQQTQCVIERPNNQLIILKPGETEKNVDDKCTFFTCTKINNQLTSFVSKIMCPDFDPSRCIKESITFMPNGCCKTCIPYNETRTPCSIIPVTKEISLDGCTKNVSMNYCSGSCGTFAMYSTLEKSLDHRCSCCKEERTSEREVVLDCPDGSSLTHTYTHIESCLCQDTACVLPQAQQSRVRRSSLRLLGRK
;
A
#
# COMPACT_ATOMS: atom_id res chain seq x y z
N MET A 1 -62.94 -72.59 -43.98
CA MET A 1 -63.95 -72.75 -42.92
C MET A 1 -63.26 -73.44 -41.76
N ASP A 2 -62.98 -72.70 -40.69
CA ASP A 2 -62.28 -73.23 -39.52
C ASP A 2 -63.14 -74.31 -38.83
N SER A 3 -62.48 -75.35 -38.31
CA SER A 3 -63.07 -76.45 -37.56
C SER A 3 -63.74 -76.00 -36.25
N LEU A 4 -63.35 -74.85 -35.68
CA LEU A 4 -63.85 -74.40 -34.38
C LEU A 4 -65.34 -74.03 -34.40
N PHE A 5 -65.79 -73.32 -35.43
CA PHE A 5 -67.18 -72.87 -35.56
C PHE A 5 -68.12 -73.91 -36.19
N SER A 6 -67.61 -75.09 -36.56
CA SER A 6 -68.43 -76.13 -37.17
C SER A 6 -69.68 -76.50 -36.37
N PRO A 7 -69.67 -76.55 -35.02
CA PRO A 7 -70.88 -76.86 -34.25
C PRO A 7 -71.94 -75.74 -34.31
N CYS A 8 -71.56 -74.52 -34.69
CA CYS A 8 -72.46 -73.39 -34.81
C CYS A 8 -73.07 -73.24 -36.21
N HIS A 9 -72.42 -73.76 -37.26
CA HIS A 9 -72.88 -73.56 -38.64
C HIS A 9 -74.30 -74.08 -38.91
N ASP A 10 -74.75 -75.10 -38.16
CA ASP A 10 -76.10 -75.67 -38.26
C ASP A 10 -77.18 -74.76 -37.67
N VAL A 11 -76.83 -73.93 -36.68
CA VAL A 11 -77.75 -73.01 -35.99
C VAL A 11 -77.64 -71.57 -36.49
N VAL A 12 -76.45 -71.15 -36.91
CA VAL A 12 -76.19 -69.82 -37.49
C VAL A 12 -75.36 -69.98 -38.78
N PRO A 13 -75.98 -69.86 -39.98
CA PRO A 13 -75.26 -70.02 -41.24
C PRO A 13 -74.14 -68.97 -41.43
N PRO A 14 -72.88 -69.38 -41.71
CA PRO A 14 -71.74 -68.47 -41.68
C PRO A 14 -71.64 -67.52 -42.88
N LEU A 15 -72.32 -67.80 -44.00
CA LEU A 15 -72.06 -67.14 -45.29
C LEU A 15 -72.22 -65.61 -45.22
N HIS A 16 -73.35 -65.11 -44.71
CA HIS A 16 -73.61 -63.67 -44.63
C HIS A 16 -72.64 -62.94 -43.69
N TYR A 17 -72.25 -63.57 -42.58
CA TYR A 17 -71.30 -63.00 -41.62
C TYR A 17 -69.87 -63.01 -42.16
N TYR A 18 -69.51 -64.05 -42.91
CA TYR A 18 -68.23 -64.15 -43.59
C TYR A 18 -68.09 -63.10 -44.70
N GLU A 19 -69.13 -62.91 -45.53
CA GLU A 19 -69.18 -61.87 -46.55
C GLU A 19 -69.08 -60.45 -45.94
N ALA A 20 -69.79 -60.20 -44.83
CA ALA A 20 -69.67 -58.95 -44.08
C ALA A 20 -68.26 -58.74 -43.52
N CYS A 21 -67.66 -59.78 -42.93
CA CYS A 21 -66.27 -59.72 -42.45
C CYS A 21 -65.29 -59.40 -43.58
N LEU A 22 -65.43 -60.03 -44.75
CA LEU A 22 -64.57 -59.74 -45.92
C LEU A 22 -64.71 -58.30 -46.38
N PHE A 23 -65.95 -57.79 -46.42
CA PHE A 23 -66.22 -56.39 -46.74
C PHE A 23 -65.55 -55.44 -45.72
N ASP A 24 -65.79 -55.63 -44.43
CA ASP A 24 -65.24 -54.78 -43.37
C ASP A 24 -63.69 -54.79 -43.35
N SER A 25 -63.08 -55.96 -43.57
CA SER A 25 -61.61 -56.13 -43.63
C SER A 25 -60.97 -55.40 -44.81
N CYS A 26 -61.66 -55.35 -45.96
CA CYS A 26 -61.11 -54.78 -47.20
C CYS A 26 -61.27 -53.25 -47.26
N PHE A 27 -62.35 -52.72 -46.69
CA PHE A 27 -62.66 -51.29 -46.75
C PHE A 27 -61.96 -50.48 -45.65
N VAL A 28 -61.64 -51.07 -44.50
CA VAL A 28 -60.96 -50.37 -43.39
C VAL A 28 -59.88 -51.27 -42.74
N PRO A 29 -58.72 -51.46 -43.40
CA PRO A 29 -57.67 -52.33 -42.90
C PRO A 29 -57.04 -51.80 -41.59
N ASN A 30 -56.60 -52.70 -40.72
CA ASN A 30 -55.87 -52.43 -39.46
C ASN A 30 -56.66 -51.75 -38.32
N VAL A 31 -57.98 -51.77 -38.36
CA VAL A 31 -58.83 -51.23 -37.26
C VAL A 31 -59.33 -52.33 -36.32
N GLY A 32 -59.03 -53.61 -36.61
CA GLY A 32 -59.46 -54.76 -35.80
C GLY A 32 -60.94 -55.08 -36.00
N LEU A 33 -61.53 -54.65 -37.12
CA LEU A 33 -62.92 -54.96 -37.46
C LEU A 33 -63.12 -56.46 -37.70
N GLU A 34 -62.08 -57.16 -38.13
CA GLU A 34 -62.10 -58.61 -38.30
C GLU A 34 -62.40 -59.31 -36.97
N CYS A 35 -61.79 -58.83 -35.89
CA CYS A 35 -62.05 -59.32 -34.54
C CYS A 35 -63.48 -59.01 -34.09
N ALA A 36 -64.03 -57.84 -34.46
CA ALA A 36 -65.40 -57.46 -34.12
C ALA A 36 -66.42 -58.33 -34.88
N SER A 37 -66.20 -58.60 -36.17
CA SER A 37 -67.06 -59.45 -36.98
C SER A 37 -67.08 -60.90 -36.45
N VAL A 38 -65.91 -61.44 -36.09
CA VAL A 38 -65.81 -62.78 -35.48
C VAL A 38 -66.43 -62.79 -34.08
N GLN A 39 -66.24 -61.75 -33.28
CA GLN A 39 -66.88 -61.61 -31.96
C GLN A 39 -68.41 -61.62 -32.06
N ILE A 40 -68.99 -60.91 -33.03
CA ILE A 40 -70.44 -60.89 -33.26
C ILE A 40 -70.94 -62.28 -33.64
N TYR A 41 -70.24 -62.96 -34.55
CA TYR A 41 -70.61 -64.31 -34.96
C TYR A 41 -70.53 -65.29 -33.77
N ALA A 42 -69.46 -65.23 -32.97
CA ALA A 42 -69.33 -66.03 -31.75
C ALA A 42 -70.43 -65.72 -30.70
N ALA A 43 -70.83 -64.46 -30.57
CA ALA A 43 -71.92 -64.06 -29.67
C ALA A 43 -73.28 -64.63 -30.13
N LEU A 44 -73.54 -64.67 -31.45
CA LEU A 44 -74.74 -65.29 -32.01
C LEU A 44 -74.75 -66.80 -31.79
N CYS A 45 -73.60 -67.47 -32.00
CA CYS A 45 -73.44 -68.88 -31.66
C CYS A 45 -73.73 -69.14 -30.17
N ALA A 46 -73.21 -68.30 -29.28
CA ALA A 46 -73.43 -68.42 -27.84
C ALA A 46 -74.90 -68.22 -27.43
N GLN A 47 -75.64 -67.35 -28.14
CA GLN A 47 -77.10 -67.18 -27.94
C GLN A 47 -77.90 -68.45 -28.27
N GLU A 48 -77.45 -69.21 -29.26
CA GLU A 48 -78.01 -70.51 -29.64
C GLU A 48 -77.45 -71.68 -28.79
N GLY A 49 -76.70 -71.38 -27.73
CA GLY A 49 -76.15 -72.36 -26.79
C GLY A 49 -74.79 -72.96 -27.19
N VAL A 50 -74.21 -72.51 -28.30
CA VAL A 50 -72.90 -72.96 -28.79
C VAL A 50 -71.85 -71.90 -28.46
N CYS A 51 -71.34 -71.94 -27.22
CA CYS A 51 -70.29 -71.01 -26.78
C CYS A 51 -68.89 -71.59 -27.01
N LEU A 52 -68.01 -70.82 -27.65
CA LEU A 52 -66.70 -71.27 -28.15
C LEU A 52 -65.60 -70.27 -27.79
N ASP A 53 -64.46 -70.78 -27.32
CA ASP A 53 -63.26 -69.96 -27.13
C ASP A 53 -62.50 -69.80 -28.45
N TRP A 54 -62.82 -68.72 -29.15
CA TRP A 54 -62.25 -68.40 -30.45
C TRP A 54 -61.00 -67.51 -30.36
N ARG A 55 -60.83 -66.74 -29.28
CA ARG A 55 -59.73 -65.77 -29.17
C ARG A 55 -58.38 -66.44 -29.04
N ASP A 56 -58.31 -67.57 -28.32
CA ASP A 56 -57.09 -68.37 -28.21
C ASP A 56 -56.60 -68.88 -29.57
N ARG A 57 -57.50 -69.08 -30.52
CA ARG A 57 -57.18 -69.56 -31.88
C ARG A 57 -56.68 -68.46 -32.81
N THR A 58 -56.75 -67.20 -32.38
CA THR A 58 -56.25 -66.05 -33.15
C THR A 58 -54.76 -65.78 -32.93
N ASN A 59 -54.04 -66.61 -32.17
CA ASN A 59 -52.61 -66.42 -31.85
C ASN A 59 -52.28 -64.99 -31.35
N GLY A 60 -53.19 -64.40 -30.56
CA GLY A 60 -53.02 -63.06 -29.99
C GLY A 60 -53.33 -61.89 -30.93
N VAL A 61 -53.94 -62.14 -32.10
CA VAL A 61 -54.40 -61.08 -33.03
C VAL A 61 -55.61 -60.33 -32.48
N CYS A 62 -56.52 -61.02 -31.78
CA CYS A 62 -57.74 -60.44 -31.22
C CYS A 62 -57.78 -60.48 -29.68
N PRO A 63 -56.80 -59.91 -28.96
CA PRO A 63 -56.73 -60.01 -27.51
C PRO A 63 -57.81 -59.14 -26.86
N MET A 64 -58.39 -59.62 -25.77
CA MET A 64 -59.35 -58.87 -24.97
C MET A 64 -58.71 -58.53 -23.62
N LYS A 65 -58.66 -57.22 -23.29
CA LYS A 65 -58.02 -56.73 -22.06
C LYS A 65 -59.08 -56.50 -20.98
N CYS A 66 -58.98 -57.23 -19.88
CA CYS A 66 -59.83 -57.06 -18.72
C CYS A 66 -59.26 -56.04 -17.71
N PRO A 67 -60.12 -55.33 -16.96
CA PRO A 67 -59.69 -54.51 -15.83
C PRO A 67 -58.88 -55.32 -14.80
N SER A 68 -58.03 -54.63 -14.04
CA SER A 68 -57.27 -55.24 -12.94
C SER A 68 -58.22 -56.03 -12.02
N HIS A 69 -57.85 -57.28 -11.72
CA HIS A 69 -58.61 -58.26 -10.91
C HIS A 69 -59.72 -59.05 -11.61
N LYS A 70 -59.98 -58.84 -12.90
CA LYS A 70 -60.87 -59.69 -13.71
C LYS A 70 -60.09 -60.50 -14.75
N GLU A 71 -60.60 -61.67 -15.09
CA GLU A 71 -60.07 -62.54 -16.12
C GLU A 71 -61.01 -62.65 -17.32
N TYR A 72 -60.43 -62.81 -18.50
CA TYR A 72 -61.20 -63.07 -19.71
C TYR A 72 -61.78 -64.48 -19.65
N ARG A 73 -63.08 -64.62 -19.95
CA ARG A 73 -63.67 -65.92 -20.29
C ARG A 73 -64.52 -65.78 -21.55
N ALA A 74 -64.30 -66.69 -22.50
CA ALA A 74 -65.12 -66.78 -23.71
C ALA A 74 -66.57 -67.15 -23.39
N CYS A 75 -66.77 -67.92 -22.32
CA CYS A 75 -68.06 -68.45 -21.90
C CYS A 75 -68.26 -68.23 -20.40
N GLY A 76 -68.88 -67.09 -20.04
CA GLY A 76 -69.27 -66.80 -18.67
C GLY A 76 -70.79 -66.61 -18.53
N PRO A 77 -71.31 -66.59 -17.29
CA PRO A 77 -72.72 -66.36 -17.04
C PRO A 77 -73.12 -64.93 -17.42
N THR A 78 -74.35 -64.74 -17.90
CA THR A 78 -74.87 -63.39 -18.23
C THR A 78 -74.91 -62.47 -17.02
N GLU A 79 -75.19 -63.02 -15.83
CA GLU A 79 -75.15 -62.30 -14.56
C GLU A 79 -74.17 -62.98 -13.61
N GLU A 80 -73.20 -62.21 -13.10
CA GLU A 80 -72.28 -62.71 -12.07
C GLU A 80 -72.90 -62.64 -10.68
N PRO A 81 -72.61 -63.61 -9.79
CA PRO A 81 -72.95 -63.48 -8.39
C PRO A 81 -72.22 -62.27 -7.81
N THR A 82 -72.94 -61.45 -7.05
CA THR A 82 -72.35 -60.32 -6.33
C THR A 82 -72.58 -60.43 -4.83
N CYS A 83 -71.82 -59.68 -4.03
CA CYS A 83 -72.06 -59.60 -2.60
C CYS A 83 -73.43 -58.99 -2.23
N LYS A 84 -74.14 -58.40 -3.20
CA LYS A 84 -75.47 -57.79 -3.00
C LYS A 84 -76.59 -58.52 -3.73
N SER A 85 -76.32 -59.56 -4.52
CA SER A 85 -77.36 -60.33 -5.19
C SER A 85 -78.06 -61.22 -4.17
N SER A 86 -79.37 -61.00 -3.95
CA SER A 86 -80.23 -62.01 -3.33
C SER A 86 -80.16 -63.28 -4.17
N SER A 87 -80.13 -64.44 -3.52
CA SER A 87 -79.91 -65.79 -4.08
C SER A 87 -80.99 -66.29 -5.06
N SER A 88 -81.66 -65.39 -5.77
CA SER A 88 -82.74 -65.63 -6.71
C SER A 88 -82.36 -65.06 -8.07
N GLN A 89 -81.36 -65.65 -8.71
CA GLN A 89 -81.21 -65.52 -10.16
C GLN A 89 -81.74 -66.80 -10.78
N GLU A 90 -82.76 -66.64 -11.62
CA GLU A 90 -83.19 -67.68 -12.54
C GLU A 90 -81.97 -68.14 -13.32
N ASN A 91 -81.78 -69.47 -13.43
CA ASN A 91 -80.71 -70.08 -14.22
C ASN A 91 -80.88 -69.69 -15.70
N SER A 92 -80.44 -68.50 -16.07
CA SER A 92 -80.26 -68.13 -17.46
C SER A 92 -79.14 -69.01 -18.00
N THR A 93 -79.50 -69.95 -18.87
CA THR A 93 -78.54 -70.83 -19.56
C THR A 93 -77.73 -70.10 -20.62
N LYS A 94 -77.89 -68.78 -20.77
CA LYS A 94 -77.20 -67.97 -21.77
C LYS A 94 -75.78 -67.63 -21.28
N LEU A 95 -74.82 -68.03 -22.08
CA LEU A 95 -73.40 -67.75 -21.89
C LEU A 95 -73.00 -66.56 -22.75
N VAL A 96 -72.14 -65.69 -22.20
CA VAL A 96 -71.62 -64.51 -22.89
C VAL A 96 -70.11 -64.41 -22.72
N GLU A 97 -69.45 -63.86 -23.74
CA GLU A 97 -68.04 -63.51 -23.69
C GLU A 97 -67.85 -62.23 -22.87
N GLY A 98 -66.86 -62.21 -21.96
CA GLY A 98 -66.66 -61.05 -21.08
C GLY A 98 -65.50 -61.19 -20.11
N CYS A 99 -65.39 -60.18 -19.24
CA CYS A 99 -64.43 -60.13 -18.14
C CYS A 99 -65.16 -60.47 -16.84
N PHE A 100 -64.68 -61.50 -16.18
CA PHE A 100 -65.31 -62.09 -15.01
C PHE A 100 -64.35 -62.15 -13.84
N CYS A 101 -64.88 -62.34 -12.64
CA CYS A 101 -64.05 -62.59 -11.48
C CYS A 101 -63.43 -64.00 -11.54
N PRO A 102 -62.14 -64.17 -11.17
CA PRO A 102 -61.49 -65.47 -11.17
C PRO A 102 -62.15 -66.45 -10.21
N GLU A 103 -61.95 -67.75 -10.48
CA GLU A 103 -62.55 -68.81 -9.66
C GLU A 103 -62.30 -68.62 -8.15
N GLY A 104 -63.37 -68.75 -7.37
CA GLY A 104 -63.34 -68.54 -5.92
C GLY A 104 -63.47 -67.07 -5.48
N THR A 105 -63.70 -66.14 -6.40
CA THR A 105 -64.05 -64.74 -6.11
C THR A 105 -65.36 -64.35 -6.79
N MET A 106 -65.97 -63.25 -6.33
CA MET A 106 -67.22 -62.72 -6.87
C MET A 106 -67.15 -61.20 -6.98
N SER A 107 -67.98 -60.60 -7.83
CA SER A 107 -68.03 -59.15 -7.95
C SER A 107 -68.62 -58.52 -6.68
N TYR A 108 -68.06 -57.39 -6.21
CA TYR A 108 -68.59 -56.76 -5.00
C TYR A 108 -70.03 -56.25 -5.18
N ALA A 109 -70.31 -55.56 -6.30
CA ALA A 109 -71.64 -55.06 -6.65
C ALA A 109 -71.72 -54.76 -8.15
N PRO A 110 -72.92 -54.72 -8.75
CA PRO A 110 -73.08 -54.31 -10.15
C PRO A 110 -72.41 -52.95 -10.42
N GLY A 111 -71.61 -52.87 -11.47
CA GLY A 111 -70.86 -51.65 -11.84
C GLY A 111 -69.54 -51.43 -11.09
N PHE A 112 -69.14 -52.32 -10.17
CA PHE A 112 -67.82 -52.30 -9.56
C PHE A 112 -66.89 -53.32 -10.26
N ASP A 113 -65.65 -52.91 -10.51
CA ASP A 113 -64.63 -53.77 -11.14
C ASP A 113 -63.78 -54.57 -10.13
N VAL A 114 -64.22 -54.64 -8.87
CA VAL A 114 -63.46 -55.25 -7.78
C VAL A 114 -64.01 -56.63 -7.44
N CYS A 115 -63.14 -57.65 -7.55
CA CYS A 115 -63.44 -59.03 -7.18
C CYS A 115 -63.05 -59.33 -5.73
N VAL A 116 -63.94 -59.96 -4.99
CA VAL A 116 -63.79 -60.23 -3.55
C VAL A 116 -64.02 -61.70 -3.22
N LYS A 117 -63.23 -62.25 -2.30
CA LYS A 117 -63.39 -63.63 -1.80
C LYS A 117 -64.44 -63.74 -0.69
N THR A 118 -64.56 -62.69 0.11
CA THR A 118 -65.53 -62.59 1.22
C THR A 118 -66.18 -61.23 1.17
N CYS A 119 -67.50 -61.17 1.34
CA CYS A 119 -68.24 -59.93 1.36
C CYS A 119 -67.92 -59.12 2.61
N GLY A 120 -67.51 -57.87 2.41
CA GLY A 120 -67.06 -56.94 3.43
C GLY A 120 -67.37 -55.50 3.01
N CYS A 121 -66.43 -54.58 3.19
CA CYS A 121 -66.51 -53.23 2.66
C CYS A 121 -65.50 -53.01 1.54
N VAL A 122 -65.70 -52.00 0.70
CA VAL A 122 -64.69 -51.53 -0.26
C VAL A 122 -64.27 -50.11 0.14
N GLY A 123 -62.97 -49.96 0.38
CA GLY A 123 -62.29 -48.72 0.74
C GLY A 123 -62.48 -47.59 -0.28
N PRO A 124 -62.32 -46.31 0.12
CA PRO A 124 -62.16 -45.21 -0.84
C PRO A 124 -60.97 -45.42 -1.79
N ASP A 125 -60.02 -46.27 -1.40
CA ASP A 125 -58.88 -46.75 -2.18
C ASP A 125 -59.23 -47.91 -3.14
N ASN A 126 -60.53 -48.27 -3.27
CA ASN A 126 -61.02 -49.46 -3.98
C ASN A 126 -60.50 -50.80 -3.45
N VAL A 127 -59.93 -50.83 -2.23
CA VAL A 127 -59.41 -52.06 -1.63
C VAL A 127 -60.52 -52.77 -0.85
N PRO A 128 -60.79 -54.06 -1.10
CA PRO A 128 -61.68 -54.87 -0.29
C PRO A 128 -61.16 -55.05 1.14
N ARG A 129 -62.02 -54.80 2.12
CA ARG A 129 -61.74 -54.87 3.56
C ARG A 129 -62.71 -55.84 4.22
N LYS A 130 -62.22 -56.62 5.17
CA LYS A 130 -63.08 -57.50 5.98
C LYS A 130 -63.84 -56.69 7.02
N PHE A 131 -64.99 -57.18 7.45
CA PHE A 131 -65.70 -56.59 8.57
C PHE A 131 -64.82 -56.55 9.84
N GLY A 132 -64.85 -55.43 10.54
CA GLY A 132 -63.99 -55.16 11.69
C GLY A 132 -62.57 -54.70 11.36
N GLU A 133 -62.16 -54.71 10.08
CA GLU A 133 -60.83 -54.26 9.67
C GLU A 133 -60.67 -52.75 9.88
N ARG A 134 -59.57 -52.36 10.54
CA ARG A 134 -59.18 -50.97 10.78
C ARG A 134 -58.02 -50.61 9.86
N PHE A 135 -58.10 -49.45 9.22
CA PHE A 135 -57.07 -48.95 8.32
C PHE A 135 -57.01 -47.44 8.36
N THR A 136 -55.88 -46.86 7.97
CA THR A 136 -55.71 -45.41 7.88
C THR A 136 -55.73 -45.01 6.40
N PHE A 137 -56.56 -44.03 6.05
CA PHE A 137 -56.64 -43.47 4.71
C PHE A 137 -56.83 -41.96 4.83
N ASP A 138 -56.02 -41.17 4.12
CA ASP A 138 -56.14 -39.70 4.10
C ASP A 138 -56.19 -39.08 5.51
N CYS A 139 -55.26 -39.51 6.38
CA CYS A 139 -55.16 -39.06 7.77
C CYS A 139 -56.44 -39.26 8.62
N LYS A 140 -57.26 -40.23 8.23
CA LYS A 140 -58.42 -40.69 8.99
C LYS A 140 -58.23 -42.15 9.35
N ASP A 141 -58.57 -42.48 10.58
CA ASP A 141 -58.65 -43.86 11.02
C ASP A 141 -60.05 -44.39 10.71
N CYS A 142 -60.09 -45.37 9.82
CA CYS A 142 -61.29 -45.95 9.25
C CYS A 142 -61.53 -47.38 9.75
N ILE A 143 -62.80 -47.78 9.82
CA ILE A 143 -63.21 -49.14 10.14
C ILE A 143 -64.31 -49.61 9.18
N CYS A 144 -64.19 -50.85 8.70
CA CYS A 144 -65.25 -51.52 7.96
C CYS A 144 -66.30 -52.11 8.93
N LEU A 145 -67.53 -51.61 8.89
CA LEU A 145 -68.62 -52.05 9.78
C LEU A 145 -69.54 -53.07 9.09
N GLU A 146 -70.10 -54.00 9.87
CA GLU A 146 -71.16 -54.92 9.40
C GLU A 146 -72.50 -54.19 9.24
N GLY A 147 -73.37 -54.67 8.34
CA GLY A 147 -74.78 -54.23 8.32
C GLY A 147 -75.13 -53.02 7.44
N GLY A 148 -74.26 -52.64 6.49
CA GLY A 148 -74.64 -51.72 5.40
C GLY A 148 -74.26 -50.25 5.60
N SER A 149 -73.67 -49.86 6.73
CA SER A 149 -73.19 -48.49 6.98
C SER A 149 -71.78 -48.22 6.47
N GLY A 150 -71.34 -48.91 5.40
CA GLY A 150 -70.07 -48.66 4.72
C GLY A 150 -68.87 -48.51 5.66
N ILE A 151 -67.87 -47.77 5.21
CA ILE A 151 -66.68 -47.47 5.99
C ILE A 151 -66.93 -46.24 6.85
N ASN A 152 -66.63 -46.35 8.14
CA ASN A 152 -66.67 -45.21 9.05
C ASN A 152 -65.26 -44.70 9.32
N CYS A 153 -64.99 -43.44 9.00
CA CYS A 153 -63.68 -42.80 9.17
C CYS A 153 -63.77 -41.67 10.19
N GLN A 154 -62.84 -41.64 11.15
CA GLN A 154 -62.67 -40.53 12.08
C GLN A 154 -61.33 -39.84 11.86
N PRO A 155 -61.23 -38.51 12.00
CA PRO A 155 -59.95 -37.82 11.97
C PRO A 155 -58.96 -38.44 12.96
N ARG A 156 -57.75 -38.74 12.49
CA ARG A 156 -56.70 -39.30 13.33
C ARG A 156 -56.37 -38.33 14.45
N LYS A 157 -56.35 -38.82 15.69
CA LYS A 157 -55.98 -38.02 16.86
C LYS A 157 -54.47 -38.04 17.02
N CYS A 158 -53.82 -36.91 16.75
CA CYS A 158 -52.41 -36.75 17.03
C CYS A 158 -52.19 -36.62 18.54
N SER A 159 -51.12 -37.24 19.05
CA SER A 159 -50.67 -37.00 20.40
C SER A 159 -50.21 -35.54 20.49
N GLU A 160 -50.90 -34.71 21.28
CA GLU A 160 -50.40 -33.38 21.61
C GLU A 160 -49.12 -33.56 22.44
N GLY A 161 -47.97 -33.49 21.78
CA GLY A 161 -46.68 -33.41 22.45
C GLY A 161 -46.69 -32.17 23.33
N ALA A 162 -46.29 -32.33 24.60
CA ALA A 162 -46.25 -31.24 25.57
C ALA A 162 -45.48 -30.03 24.98
N PRO A 163 -45.94 -28.78 25.22
CA PRO A 163 -45.25 -27.60 24.75
C PRO A 163 -43.88 -27.52 25.43
N THR A 164 -42.84 -27.98 24.73
CA THR A 164 -41.45 -27.74 25.11
C THR A 164 -41.17 -26.28 24.86
N ASP A 165 -41.24 -25.43 25.88
CA ASP A 165 -40.71 -24.08 25.77
C ASP A 165 -39.20 -24.17 25.47
N CYS A 166 -38.77 -23.56 24.37
CA CYS A 166 -37.37 -23.57 23.95
C CYS A 166 -36.61 -22.56 24.81
N THR A 167 -36.20 -22.97 26.00
CA THR A 167 -35.54 -22.10 26.99
C THR A 167 -34.07 -21.80 26.67
N ASP A 168 -33.46 -22.55 25.76
CA ASP A 168 -32.07 -22.35 25.35
C ASP A 168 -31.91 -21.11 24.45
N ASP A 169 -30.90 -20.29 24.72
CA ASP A 169 -30.65 -19.06 23.95
C ASP A 169 -30.40 -19.35 22.48
N GLY A 170 -30.95 -18.53 21.60
CA GLY A 170 -30.89 -18.72 20.15
C GLY A 170 -31.78 -19.84 19.60
N THR A 171 -32.52 -20.58 20.45
CA THR A 171 -33.47 -21.59 19.96
C THR A 171 -34.87 -21.04 19.78
N TYR A 172 -35.61 -21.60 18.82
CA TYR A 172 -36.99 -21.20 18.53
C TYR A 172 -37.86 -22.40 18.16
N LEU A 173 -39.16 -22.27 18.39
CA LEU A 173 -40.15 -23.30 18.13
C LEU A 173 -40.42 -23.43 16.64
N VAL A 174 -40.32 -24.66 16.12
CA VAL A 174 -40.72 -25.00 14.77
C VAL A 174 -41.66 -26.19 14.81
N THR A 175 -42.76 -26.09 14.08
CA THR A 175 -43.68 -27.19 13.86
C THR A 175 -43.40 -27.82 12.50
N GLU A 176 -43.03 -29.09 12.48
CA GLU A 176 -42.74 -29.83 11.25
C GLU A 176 -43.58 -31.10 11.18
N VAL A 177 -43.78 -31.64 9.98
CA VAL A 177 -44.48 -32.91 9.80
C VAL A 177 -43.64 -34.02 10.43
N ASN A 178 -44.26 -34.87 11.23
CA ASN A 178 -43.58 -35.97 11.90
C ASN A 178 -43.14 -37.02 10.87
N PRO A 179 -41.83 -37.31 10.75
CA PRO A 179 -41.35 -38.33 9.81
C PRO A 179 -41.86 -39.74 10.12
N ALA A 180 -42.24 -40.03 11.37
CA ALA A 180 -42.84 -41.30 11.76
C ALA A 180 -44.36 -41.36 11.52
N ASP A 181 -45.04 -40.21 11.45
CA ASP A 181 -46.48 -40.11 11.20
C ASP A 181 -46.77 -38.84 10.38
N THR A 182 -46.84 -38.98 9.06
CA THR A 182 -47.01 -37.85 8.13
C THR A 182 -48.33 -37.09 8.32
N CYS A 183 -49.27 -37.65 9.09
CA CYS A 183 -50.54 -37.00 9.41
C CYS A 183 -50.48 -36.09 10.64
N CYS A 184 -49.38 -36.14 11.38
CA CYS A 184 -49.21 -35.38 12.60
C CYS A 184 -48.02 -34.43 12.51
N ASN A 185 -48.17 -33.28 13.14
CA ASN A 185 -47.08 -32.32 13.29
C ASN A 185 -46.40 -32.52 14.64
N VAL A 186 -45.09 -32.36 14.67
CA VAL A 186 -44.26 -32.34 15.87
C VAL A 186 -43.66 -30.95 16.04
N THR A 187 -43.66 -30.48 17.28
CA THR A 187 -42.99 -29.24 17.65
C THR A 187 -41.60 -29.56 18.17
N LEU A 188 -40.58 -28.92 17.62
CA LEU A 188 -39.18 -29.12 18.00
C LEU A 188 -38.44 -27.79 18.06
N CYS A 189 -37.42 -27.71 18.93
CA CYS A 189 -36.57 -26.53 19.04
C CYS A 189 -35.48 -26.58 17.98
N LYS A 190 -35.46 -25.59 17.07
CA LYS A 190 -34.36 -25.39 16.13
C LYS A 190 -33.44 -24.27 16.60
N CYS A 191 -32.18 -24.38 16.25
CA CYS A 191 -31.18 -23.37 16.54
C CYS A 191 -31.14 -22.31 15.44
N ASN A 192 -31.17 -21.04 15.84
CA ASN A 192 -30.91 -19.88 14.99
C ASN A 192 -29.91 -18.94 15.71
N THR A 193 -28.67 -18.95 15.24
CA THR A 193 -27.58 -18.16 15.85
C THR A 193 -27.82 -16.65 15.77
N SER A 194 -28.68 -16.17 14.87
CA SER A 194 -29.04 -14.75 14.77
C SER A 194 -29.95 -14.27 15.91
N LEU A 195 -30.53 -15.20 16.68
CA LEU A 195 -31.36 -14.90 17.85
C LEU A 195 -30.56 -14.94 19.16
N CYS A 196 -29.25 -15.22 19.09
CA CYS A 196 -28.38 -15.20 20.26
C CYS A 196 -28.27 -13.79 20.82
N LYS A 197 -28.46 -13.64 22.13
CA LYS A 197 -28.42 -12.34 22.80
C LYS A 197 -27.00 -11.83 23.00
N GLU A 198 -26.04 -12.75 23.07
CA GLU A 198 -24.65 -12.43 23.37
C GLU A 198 -23.94 -11.92 22.10
N GLU A 199 -23.59 -10.64 22.11
CA GLU A 199 -22.80 -10.03 21.03
C GLU A 199 -21.31 -10.38 21.18
N PRO A 200 -20.56 -10.50 20.05
CA PRO A 200 -19.15 -10.82 20.11
C PRO A 200 -18.35 -9.69 20.79
N PRO A 201 -17.56 -9.96 21.85
CA PRO A 201 -16.78 -8.95 22.54
C PRO A 201 -15.63 -8.42 21.69
N SER A 202 -15.25 -7.15 21.91
CA SER A 202 -14.02 -6.60 21.33
C SER A 202 -12.81 -7.06 22.15
N CYS A 203 -11.86 -7.73 21.49
CA CYS A 203 -10.65 -8.21 22.16
C CYS A 203 -9.60 -7.10 22.29
N PRO A 204 -8.81 -7.10 23.38
CA PRO A 204 -7.69 -6.18 23.55
C PRO A 204 -6.61 -6.43 22.47
N LEU A 205 -5.77 -5.42 22.23
CA LEU A 205 -4.66 -5.52 21.26
C LEU A 205 -3.74 -6.71 21.59
N GLY A 206 -3.30 -7.41 20.55
CA GLY A 206 -2.53 -8.64 20.67
C GLY A 206 -3.37 -9.91 20.87
N PHE A 207 -4.69 -9.79 20.99
CA PHE A 207 -5.63 -10.91 21.07
C PHE A 207 -6.58 -10.92 19.87
N GLU A 208 -7.00 -12.11 19.46
CA GLU A 208 -8.01 -12.32 18.43
C GLU A 208 -9.25 -13.00 19.01
N LEU A 209 -10.40 -12.65 18.46
CA LEU A 209 -11.67 -13.24 18.84
C LEU A 209 -11.81 -14.63 18.21
N LYS A 210 -11.98 -15.65 19.04
CA LYS A 210 -12.32 -17.01 18.62
C LYS A 210 -13.71 -17.37 19.14
N SER A 211 -14.52 -17.98 18.27
CA SER A 211 -15.82 -18.55 18.61
C SER A 211 -15.74 -20.08 18.63
N ARG A 212 -16.47 -20.71 19.56
CA ARG A 212 -16.66 -22.16 19.60
C ARG A 212 -18.12 -22.51 19.87
N VAL A 213 -18.66 -23.48 19.14
CA VAL A 213 -20.00 -24.03 19.40
C VAL A 213 -19.85 -25.22 20.33
N VAL A 214 -20.46 -25.14 21.52
CA VAL A 214 -20.43 -26.23 22.51
C VAL A 214 -21.58 -27.20 22.22
N PRO A 215 -21.35 -28.53 22.20
CA PRO A 215 -22.41 -29.50 22.02
C PRO A 215 -23.55 -29.28 23.02
N GLY A 216 -24.79 -29.20 22.52
CA GLY A 216 -25.98 -28.93 23.35
C GLY A 216 -26.30 -27.45 23.57
N ARG A 217 -25.53 -26.50 23.02
CA ARG A 217 -25.86 -25.07 23.00
C ARG A 217 -25.95 -24.56 21.57
N CYS A 218 -26.98 -23.77 21.28
CA CYS A 218 -27.14 -23.13 19.98
C CYS A 218 -26.15 -21.98 19.79
N CYS A 219 -26.00 -21.13 20.81
CA CYS A 219 -25.17 -19.94 20.70
C CYS A 219 -23.67 -20.23 20.87
N PRO A 220 -22.80 -19.61 20.05
CA PRO A 220 -21.36 -19.76 20.18
C PRO A 220 -20.84 -19.05 21.42
N VAL A 221 -19.83 -19.64 22.05
CA VAL A 221 -19.08 -19.01 23.13
C VAL A 221 -17.87 -18.30 22.54
N TYR A 222 -17.70 -17.03 22.88
CA TYR A 222 -16.58 -16.22 22.44
C TYR A 222 -15.44 -16.23 23.46
N SER A 223 -14.20 -16.21 22.98
CA SER A 223 -13.01 -16.10 23.83
C SER A 223 -11.92 -15.35 23.07
N CYS A 224 -11.20 -14.47 23.77
CA CYS A 224 -10.04 -13.78 23.21
C CYS A 224 -8.80 -14.65 23.42
N VAL A 225 -8.14 -15.01 22.31
CA VAL A 225 -6.94 -15.86 22.31
C VAL A 225 -5.75 -15.03 21.85
N SER A 226 -4.60 -15.22 22.49
CA SER A 226 -3.37 -14.48 22.13
C SER A 226 -2.96 -14.77 20.69
N LYS A 227 -2.63 -13.72 19.93
CA LYS A 227 -2.10 -13.83 18.57
C LYS A 227 -0.61 -14.22 18.53
N GLY A 228 0.05 -14.32 19.68
CA GLY A 228 1.50 -14.58 19.76
C GLY A 228 2.34 -13.41 19.24
N VAL A 229 1.91 -12.18 19.53
CA VAL A 229 2.57 -10.93 19.11
C VAL A 229 2.98 -10.10 20.32
N CYS A 230 3.91 -9.17 20.13
CA CYS A 230 4.21 -8.15 21.13
C CYS A 230 3.32 -6.93 20.93
N VAL A 231 2.98 -6.22 22.00
CA VAL A 231 2.21 -4.97 21.93
C VAL A 231 3.02 -3.83 22.54
N HIS A 232 3.21 -2.75 21.78
CA HIS A 232 3.88 -1.53 22.26
C HIS A 232 3.19 -0.29 21.68
N GLN A 233 2.90 0.71 22.53
CA GLN A 233 2.29 1.99 22.12
C GLN A 233 1.12 1.85 21.12
N ASN A 234 0.18 0.95 21.42
CA ASN A 234 -1.00 0.68 20.59
C ASN A 234 -0.74 -0.02 19.23
N ALA A 235 0.45 -0.57 18.99
CA ALA A 235 0.79 -1.33 17.79
C ALA A 235 1.13 -2.80 18.12
N GLU A 236 0.80 -3.71 17.19
CA GLU A 236 1.11 -5.14 17.24
C GLU A 236 2.38 -5.43 16.42
N TYR A 237 3.32 -6.18 16.99
CA TYR A 237 4.60 -6.55 16.36
C TYR A 237 4.73 -8.06 16.26
N GLN A 238 5.03 -8.55 15.06
CA GLN A 238 5.31 -9.96 14.83
C GLN A 238 6.66 -10.35 15.47
N PRO A 239 6.83 -11.61 15.91
CA PRO A 239 8.11 -12.06 16.43
C PRO A 239 9.24 -11.88 15.42
N GLY A 240 10.40 -11.44 15.90
CA GLY A 240 11.56 -11.05 15.10
C GLY A 240 11.50 -9.63 14.54
N SER A 241 10.37 -8.91 14.68
CA SER A 241 10.24 -7.55 14.17
C SER A 241 10.90 -6.52 15.09
N PRO A 242 11.55 -5.49 14.54
CA PRO A 242 12.08 -4.38 15.34
C PRO A 242 10.93 -3.55 15.93
N VAL A 243 11.04 -3.24 17.22
CA VAL A 243 10.11 -2.38 17.95
C VAL A 243 10.80 -1.05 18.21
N TYR A 244 10.27 0.03 17.63
CA TYR A 244 10.82 1.36 17.82
C TYR A 244 10.35 1.95 19.15
N SER A 245 11.09 1.69 20.23
CA SER A 245 10.79 2.26 21.55
C SER A 245 11.55 3.58 21.79
N SER A 246 12.87 3.56 21.58
CA SER A 246 13.75 4.71 21.73
C SER A 246 14.81 4.71 20.64
N LYS A 247 15.35 5.88 20.30
CA LYS A 247 16.50 5.99 19.38
C LYS A 247 17.79 5.38 19.96
N CYS A 248 17.81 5.05 21.25
CA CYS A 248 18.95 4.47 21.96
C CYS A 248 18.87 2.98 22.24
N GLU A 249 17.75 2.35 21.87
CA GLU A 249 17.52 0.94 22.16
C GLU A 249 17.05 0.25 20.90
N ASN A 250 17.74 -0.82 20.53
CA ASN A 250 17.28 -1.75 19.53
C ASN A 250 16.44 -2.81 20.24
N CYS A 251 15.13 -2.65 20.16
CA CYS A 251 14.17 -3.59 20.71
C CYS A 251 13.66 -4.53 19.63
N VAL A 252 13.49 -5.80 19.97
CA VAL A 252 12.95 -6.82 19.08
C VAL A 252 11.86 -7.60 19.81
N CYS A 253 10.76 -7.86 19.10
CA CYS A 253 9.73 -8.74 19.60
C CYS A 253 10.22 -10.19 19.59
N THR A 254 10.19 -10.87 20.74
CA THR A 254 10.68 -12.25 20.84
C THR A 254 9.55 -13.27 20.64
N ASN A 255 9.90 -14.57 20.68
CA ASN A 255 8.92 -15.67 20.75
C ASN A 255 8.59 -16.10 22.18
N THR A 256 9.19 -15.45 23.20
CA THR A 256 8.94 -15.81 24.59
C THR A 256 7.68 -15.14 25.09
N VAL A 257 6.76 -15.93 25.64
CA VAL A 257 5.47 -15.46 26.16
C VAL A 257 5.63 -15.03 27.61
N ASP A 258 5.12 -13.85 27.94
CA ASP A 258 5.02 -13.36 29.31
C ASP A 258 3.82 -14.02 30.01
N SER A 259 4.05 -14.64 31.18
CA SER A 259 3.00 -15.37 31.91
C SER A 259 1.87 -14.47 32.42
N SER A 260 2.13 -13.19 32.65
CA SER A 260 1.15 -12.23 33.17
C SER A 260 0.29 -11.62 32.05
N THR A 261 0.91 -11.26 30.92
CA THR A 261 0.20 -10.60 29.81
C THR A 261 -0.28 -11.57 28.73
N GLN A 262 0.23 -12.81 28.70
CA GLN A 262 -0.01 -13.80 27.64
C GLN A 262 0.40 -13.33 26.24
N LEU A 263 1.17 -12.24 26.15
CA LEU A 263 1.73 -11.67 24.93
C LEU A 263 3.24 -11.95 24.88
N ASN A 264 3.84 -11.73 23.72
CA ASN A 264 5.28 -11.94 23.57
C ASN A 264 6.08 -10.77 24.20
N VAL A 265 7.24 -11.11 24.75
CA VAL A 265 8.13 -10.17 25.44
C VAL A 265 8.97 -9.39 24.42
N ILE A 266 9.09 -8.08 24.63
CA ILE A 266 9.99 -7.21 23.88
C ILE A 266 11.32 -7.16 24.62
N THR A 267 12.41 -7.52 23.93
CA THR A 267 13.77 -7.43 24.49
C THR A 267 14.54 -6.30 23.83
N CYS A 268 15.15 -5.44 24.63
CA CYS A 268 15.88 -4.27 24.17
C CYS A 268 17.38 -4.39 24.46
N THR A 269 18.19 -3.93 23.52
CA THR A 269 19.64 -3.82 23.67
C THR A 269 20.08 -2.38 23.39
N HIS A 270 21.05 -1.87 24.14
CA HIS A 270 21.56 -0.52 23.92
C HIS A 270 22.34 -0.44 22.61
N VAL A 271 22.13 0.63 21.85
CA VAL A 271 22.88 0.89 20.62
C VAL A 271 24.35 1.16 21.00
N PRO A 272 25.33 0.41 20.47
CA PRO A 272 26.74 0.64 20.76
C PRO A 272 27.21 1.94 20.08
N CYS A 273 27.61 2.93 20.87
CA CYS A 273 28.15 4.19 20.37
C CYS A 273 29.68 4.15 20.29
N ASN A 274 30.25 4.81 19.28
CA ASN A 274 31.70 5.01 19.20
C ASN A 274 32.14 6.00 20.29
N SER A 275 33.10 5.61 21.13
CA SER A 275 33.59 6.41 22.25
C SER A 275 34.79 7.31 21.91
N SER A 276 35.31 7.24 20.69
CA SER A 276 36.48 8.02 20.27
C SER A 276 36.32 8.55 18.84
N CYS A 277 36.73 9.79 18.63
CA CYS A 277 36.79 10.42 17.32
C CYS A 277 38.24 10.46 16.79
N SER A 278 38.38 10.62 15.49
CA SER A 278 39.67 10.86 14.85
C SER A 278 40.35 12.13 15.40
N PRO A 279 41.69 12.23 15.35
CA PRO A 279 42.40 13.43 15.83
C PRO A 279 41.87 14.72 15.19
N GLY A 280 41.67 15.78 15.97
CA GLY A 280 41.08 17.05 15.55
C GLY A 280 39.55 17.11 15.56
N TYR A 281 38.89 16.03 16.00
CA TYR A 281 37.44 15.94 16.20
C TYR A 281 37.14 15.57 17.65
N GLU A 282 36.08 16.16 18.23
CA GLU A 282 35.59 15.85 19.57
C GLU A 282 34.13 15.42 19.54
N LEU A 283 33.72 14.62 20.52
CA LEU A 283 32.34 14.17 20.66
C LEU A 283 31.45 15.31 21.17
N MET A 284 30.45 15.70 20.39
CA MET A 284 29.44 16.68 20.79
C MET A 284 28.06 16.05 20.85
N GLU A 285 27.25 16.53 21.81
CA GLU A 285 25.84 16.15 21.94
C GLU A 285 25.06 16.66 20.73
N ALA A 286 24.34 15.77 20.06
CA ALA A 286 23.43 16.12 18.98
C ALA A 286 21.99 16.00 19.48
N PRO A 287 21.19 17.09 19.50
CA PRO A 287 19.85 17.05 20.04
C PRO A 287 18.96 16.06 19.28
N GLY A 288 18.40 15.09 20.00
CA GLY A 288 17.50 14.08 19.45
C GLY A 288 18.19 12.87 18.81
N GLU A 289 19.49 12.68 19.02
CA GLU A 289 20.28 11.51 18.59
C GLU A 289 20.76 10.72 19.81
N CYS A 290 20.94 9.40 19.67
CA CYS A 290 21.42 8.59 20.79
C CYS A 290 22.93 8.74 21.03
N CYS A 291 23.70 8.65 19.95
CA CYS A 291 25.15 8.69 20.02
C CYS A 291 25.66 10.11 19.77
N LYS A 292 26.68 10.50 20.51
CA LYS A 292 27.42 11.75 20.28
C LYS A 292 28.02 11.73 18.87
N LYS A 293 28.01 12.89 18.20
CA LYS A 293 28.59 13.04 16.85
C LYS A 293 29.98 13.65 16.94
N CYS A 294 30.91 13.16 16.13
CA CYS A 294 32.24 13.75 16.02
C CYS A 294 32.15 15.09 15.27
N GLN A 295 32.38 16.18 15.97
CA GLN A 295 32.46 17.51 15.38
C GLN A 295 33.91 17.97 15.32
N GLN A 296 34.29 18.57 14.20
CA GLN A 296 35.63 19.09 14.01
C GLN A 296 35.86 20.29 14.93
N THR A 297 36.86 20.19 15.81
CA THR A 297 37.27 21.27 16.72
C THR A 297 38.60 21.89 16.32
N GLN A 298 39.39 21.20 15.51
CA GLN A 298 40.71 21.62 15.06
C GLN A 298 40.92 21.32 13.57
N CYS A 299 41.76 22.11 12.89
CA CYS A 299 42.14 21.77 11.52
C CYS A 299 43.20 20.67 11.54
N VAL A 300 42.97 19.65 10.72
CA VAL A 300 43.90 18.53 10.55
C VAL A 300 44.57 18.68 9.19
N ILE A 301 45.90 18.68 9.16
CA ILE A 301 46.69 18.79 7.93
C ILE A 301 47.64 17.60 7.88
N GLU A 302 47.54 16.82 6.81
CA GLU A 302 48.37 15.65 6.57
C GLU A 302 49.64 16.03 5.80
N ARG A 303 50.81 15.74 6.37
CA ARG A 303 52.10 15.91 5.69
C ARG A 303 52.47 14.66 4.88
N PRO A 304 53.36 14.79 3.88
CA PRO A 304 53.83 13.66 3.04
C PRO A 304 54.43 12.48 3.82
N ASN A 305 54.86 12.69 5.07
CA ASN A 305 55.43 11.66 5.95
C ASN A 305 54.40 11.03 6.92
N ASN A 306 53.10 11.13 6.65
CA ASN A 306 51.99 10.73 7.55
C ASN A 306 52.00 11.42 8.92
N GLN A 307 52.72 12.55 9.06
CA GLN A 307 52.73 13.33 10.29
C GLN A 307 51.59 14.34 10.26
N LEU A 308 50.62 14.17 11.15
CA LEU A 308 49.47 15.06 11.27
C LEU A 308 49.85 16.35 12.02
N ILE A 309 49.46 17.49 11.46
CA ILE A 309 49.47 18.78 12.15
C ILE A 309 48.04 19.08 12.60
N ILE A 310 47.88 19.39 13.87
CA ILE A 310 46.59 19.76 14.45
C ILE A 310 46.69 21.21 14.91
N LEU A 311 45.99 22.10 14.19
CA LEU A 311 46.00 23.53 14.45
C LEU A 311 44.66 23.98 15.06
N LYS A 312 44.73 24.80 16.11
CA LYS A 312 43.55 25.47 16.65
C LYS A 312 43.11 26.62 15.73
N PRO A 313 41.83 27.05 15.79
CA PRO A 313 41.35 28.14 14.96
C PRO A 313 42.13 29.43 15.24
N GLY A 314 42.68 30.05 14.20
CA GLY A 314 43.54 31.24 14.27
C GLY A 314 45.05 30.95 14.43
N GLU A 315 45.44 29.68 14.55
CA GLU A 315 46.83 29.27 14.68
C GLU A 315 47.50 29.12 13.29
N THR A 316 48.76 29.55 13.21
CA THR A 316 49.61 29.41 12.02
C THR A 316 50.92 28.73 12.39
N GLU A 317 51.24 27.64 11.72
CA GLU A 317 52.49 26.91 11.87
C GLU A 317 53.35 27.02 10.60
N LYS A 318 54.67 27.19 10.76
CA LYS A 318 55.62 27.24 9.64
C LYS A 318 56.10 25.83 9.31
N ASN A 319 56.25 25.52 8.02
CA ASN A 319 56.87 24.27 7.61
C ASN A 319 58.36 24.26 8.01
N VAL A 320 58.82 23.14 8.59
CA VAL A 320 60.20 22.96 9.08
C VAL A 320 61.18 22.88 7.91
N ASP A 321 60.78 22.25 6.80
CA ASP A 321 61.63 22.02 5.63
C ASP A 321 61.60 23.19 4.64
N ASP A 322 60.46 23.89 4.54
CA ASP A 322 60.25 25.04 3.66
C ASP A 322 59.78 26.27 4.45
N LYS A 323 60.73 27.17 4.78
CA LYS A 323 60.46 28.40 5.55
C LYS A 323 59.46 29.36 4.88
N CYS A 324 59.13 29.12 3.61
CA CYS A 324 58.16 29.91 2.85
C CYS A 324 56.74 29.34 2.87
N THR A 325 56.54 28.12 3.39
CA THR A 325 55.23 27.48 3.48
C THR A 325 54.66 27.57 4.89
N PHE A 326 53.42 28.05 4.99
CA PHE A 326 52.70 28.29 6.24
C PHE A 326 51.36 27.56 6.19
N PHE A 327 51.02 26.90 7.29
CA PHE A 327 49.76 26.22 7.49
C PHE A 327 48.91 27.06 8.44
N THR A 328 47.76 27.51 7.98
CA THR A 328 46.86 28.34 8.82
C THR A 328 45.51 27.66 8.95
N CYS A 329 44.97 27.61 10.16
CA CYS A 329 43.61 27.17 10.42
C CYS A 329 42.70 28.37 10.65
N THR A 330 41.64 28.52 9.85
CA THR A 330 40.65 29.58 10.05
C THR A 330 39.24 29.01 10.17
N LYS A 331 38.38 29.70 10.92
CA LYS A 331 36.96 29.36 11.04
C LYS A 331 36.16 30.26 10.09
N ILE A 332 35.68 29.69 8.99
CA ILE A 332 34.89 30.40 7.98
C ILE A 332 33.50 29.77 7.96
N ASN A 333 32.44 30.57 8.09
CA ASN A 333 31.04 30.08 8.10
C ASN A 333 30.78 28.91 9.06
N ASN A 334 31.36 28.98 10.26
CA ASN A 334 31.27 27.92 11.28
C ASN A 334 31.96 26.58 10.94
N GLN A 335 32.69 26.50 9.82
CA GLN A 335 33.51 25.36 9.43
C GLN A 335 35.00 25.68 9.63
N LEU A 336 35.78 24.70 10.06
CA LEU A 336 37.23 24.83 10.23
C LEU A 336 37.93 24.40 8.95
N THR A 337 38.63 25.35 8.33
CA THR A 337 39.32 25.13 7.06
C THR A 337 40.79 25.45 7.23
N SER A 338 41.64 24.51 6.85
CA SER A 338 43.07 24.71 6.74
C SER A 338 43.43 25.24 5.35
N PHE A 339 44.34 26.21 5.29
CA PHE A 339 44.90 26.72 4.04
C PHE A 339 46.41 26.68 4.11
N VAL A 340 47.02 26.27 2.98
CA VAL A 340 48.47 26.30 2.79
C VAL A 340 48.81 27.59 2.07
N SER A 341 49.56 28.47 2.71
CA SER A 341 50.06 29.71 2.12
C SER A 341 51.55 29.56 1.84
N LYS A 342 51.93 29.71 0.56
CA LYS A 342 53.33 29.67 0.14
C LYS A 342 53.76 31.06 -0.31
N ILE A 343 54.72 31.66 0.38
CA ILE A 343 55.31 32.93 -0.02
C ILE A 343 56.22 32.68 -1.22
N MET A 344 55.98 33.42 -2.31
CA MET A 344 56.88 33.43 -3.48
C MET A 344 57.90 34.55 -3.29
N CYS A 345 59.18 34.22 -3.46
CA CYS A 345 60.25 35.20 -3.38
C CYS A 345 60.56 35.81 -4.75
N PRO A 346 60.85 37.12 -4.84
CA PRO A 346 61.37 37.71 -6.06
C PRO A 346 62.74 37.12 -6.40
N ASP A 347 63.11 37.16 -7.69
CA ASP A 347 64.41 36.68 -8.16
C ASP A 347 65.54 37.38 -7.41
N PHE A 348 66.43 36.58 -6.80
CA PHE A 348 67.52 37.06 -5.98
C PHE A 348 68.86 36.74 -6.64
N ASP A 349 69.61 37.78 -7.01
CA ASP A 349 70.95 37.66 -7.56
C ASP A 349 72.01 38.03 -6.48
N PRO A 350 72.76 37.04 -5.95
CA PRO A 350 73.79 37.28 -4.94
C PRO A 350 74.93 38.19 -5.40
N SER A 351 75.12 38.36 -6.72
CA SER A 351 76.24 39.13 -7.28
C SER A 351 76.08 40.65 -7.14
N ARG A 352 74.84 41.14 -6.96
CA ARG A 352 74.52 42.57 -6.79
C ARG A 352 74.57 43.04 -5.33
N CYS A 353 74.91 42.13 -4.42
CA CYS A 353 74.96 42.35 -2.99
C CYS A 353 76.39 42.60 -2.51
N ILE A 354 76.56 43.47 -1.52
CA ILE A 354 77.83 43.54 -0.76
C ILE A 354 78.08 42.17 -0.11
N LYS A 355 79.29 41.61 -0.23
CA LYS A 355 79.65 40.35 0.44
C LYS A 355 79.44 40.50 1.95
N GLU A 356 78.77 39.50 2.54
CA GLU A 356 78.30 39.44 3.94
C GLU A 356 77.06 40.29 4.33
N SER A 357 76.41 40.98 3.39
CA SER A 357 75.15 41.69 3.68
C SER A 357 73.88 40.86 3.41
N ILE A 358 74.02 39.61 2.94
CA ILE A 358 72.89 38.73 2.62
C ILE A 358 72.26 38.22 3.91
N THR A 359 71.02 38.62 4.14
CA THR A 359 70.21 38.24 5.30
C THR A 359 68.87 37.69 4.81
N PHE A 360 68.10 37.08 5.71
CA PHE A 360 66.70 36.76 5.41
C PHE A 360 65.82 37.93 5.81
N MET A 361 64.75 38.17 5.06
CA MET A 361 63.68 39.08 5.45
C MET A 361 63.12 38.67 6.83
N PRO A 362 62.47 39.57 7.59
CA PRO A 362 61.94 39.29 8.92
C PRO A 362 60.99 38.08 9.00
N ASN A 363 60.34 37.72 7.89
CA ASN A 363 59.47 36.54 7.78
C ASN A 363 60.25 35.20 7.70
N GLY A 364 61.57 35.25 7.45
CA GLY A 364 62.51 34.13 7.41
C GLY A 364 62.53 33.34 6.10
N CYS A 365 61.75 33.76 5.10
CA CYS A 365 61.52 33.02 3.86
C CYS A 365 62.45 33.50 2.72
N CYS A 366 62.42 34.79 2.39
CA CYS A 366 63.17 35.34 1.26
C CYS A 366 64.51 35.95 1.67
N LYS A 367 65.51 35.83 0.79
CA LYS A 367 66.83 36.47 0.97
C LYS A 367 66.77 37.93 0.52
N THR A 368 67.47 38.79 1.25
CA THR A 368 67.63 40.22 0.97
C THR A 368 69.06 40.65 1.29
N CYS A 369 69.51 41.78 0.74
CA CYS A 369 70.86 42.27 0.96
C CYS A 369 70.94 43.79 0.79
N ILE A 370 72.06 44.38 1.22
CA ILE A 370 72.35 45.79 0.92
C ILE A 370 72.97 45.85 -0.49
N PRO A 371 72.31 46.51 -1.45
CA PRO A 371 72.83 46.67 -2.80
C PRO A 371 74.01 47.67 -2.82
N TYR A 372 74.92 47.53 -3.78
CA TYR A 372 75.98 48.52 -4.02
C TYR A 372 75.36 49.86 -4.49
N ASN A 373 75.11 50.76 -3.53
CA ASN A 373 75.07 52.23 -3.66
C ASN A 373 74.33 52.83 -4.89
N GLU A 374 73.00 52.68 -4.94
CA GLU A 374 72.13 53.52 -5.78
C GLU A 374 71.16 54.32 -4.90
N THR A 375 71.63 55.40 -4.26
CA THR A 375 70.76 56.54 -3.86
C THR A 375 71.60 57.81 -3.62
N ARG A 376 72.15 58.38 -4.70
CA ARG A 376 72.47 59.82 -4.77
C ARG A 376 72.12 60.28 -6.16
N THR A 377 70.90 60.79 -6.35
CA THR A 377 70.54 61.47 -7.59
C THR A 377 71.46 62.70 -7.71
N PRO A 378 72.33 62.79 -8.73
CA PRO A 378 73.19 63.95 -8.91
C PRO A 378 72.33 65.21 -9.12
N CYS A 379 72.86 66.38 -8.75
CA CYS A 379 72.20 67.65 -9.05
C CYS A 379 72.07 67.83 -10.57
N SER A 380 70.85 67.80 -11.08
CA SER A 380 70.56 67.87 -12.53
C SER A 380 69.27 68.64 -12.82
N ILE A 381 69.09 69.05 -14.07
CA ILE A 381 67.85 69.66 -14.57
C ILE A 381 66.73 68.62 -14.70
N ILE A 382 65.53 68.97 -14.25
CA ILE A 382 64.32 68.19 -14.46
C ILE A 382 63.32 69.05 -15.26
N PRO A 383 62.89 68.63 -16.46
CA PRO A 383 61.92 69.37 -17.26
C PRO A 383 60.51 69.21 -16.69
N VAL A 384 59.78 70.32 -16.59
CA VAL A 384 58.38 70.40 -16.16
C VAL A 384 57.61 71.34 -17.08
N THR A 385 56.44 70.93 -17.53
CA THR A 385 55.55 71.81 -18.28
C THR A 385 54.78 72.69 -17.31
N LYS A 386 54.91 74.01 -17.45
CA LYS A 386 54.22 74.99 -16.61
C LYS A 386 53.45 75.97 -17.49
N GLU A 387 52.24 76.30 -17.06
CA GLU A 387 51.44 77.33 -17.70
C GLU A 387 51.94 78.71 -17.26
N ILE A 388 52.29 79.55 -18.23
CA ILE A 388 52.51 80.97 -18.01
C ILE A 388 51.19 81.68 -18.28
N SER A 389 50.68 82.41 -17.28
CA SER A 389 49.49 83.25 -17.38
C SER A 389 49.86 84.68 -17.06
N LEU A 390 49.67 85.59 -18.02
CA LEU A 390 49.88 87.03 -17.84
C LEU A 390 48.72 87.78 -18.49
N ASP A 391 48.08 88.68 -17.73
CA ASP A 391 46.92 89.48 -18.16
C ASP A 391 45.78 88.67 -18.81
N GLY A 392 45.59 87.42 -18.38
CA GLY A 392 44.54 86.52 -18.88
C GLY A 392 44.89 85.74 -20.14
N CYS A 393 46.04 85.98 -20.77
CA CYS A 393 46.59 85.18 -21.86
C CYS A 393 47.42 84.02 -21.29
N THR A 394 47.34 82.83 -21.90
CA THR A 394 47.99 81.62 -21.36
C THR A 394 48.75 80.83 -22.41
N LYS A 395 49.84 80.19 -22.00
CA LYS A 395 50.55 79.18 -22.80
C LYS A 395 51.29 78.19 -21.91
N ASN A 396 51.27 76.92 -22.27
CA ASN A 396 52.09 75.89 -21.64
C ASN A 396 53.51 75.89 -22.21
N VAL A 397 54.50 75.98 -21.32
CA VAL A 397 55.92 76.02 -21.69
C VAL A 397 56.71 75.01 -20.86
N SER A 398 57.66 74.31 -21.50
CA SER A 398 58.57 73.40 -20.81
C SER A 398 59.70 74.19 -20.15
N MET A 399 59.74 74.15 -18.82
CA MET A 399 60.74 74.81 -17.98
C MET A 399 61.54 73.76 -17.22
N ASN A 400 62.83 74.03 -16.97
CA ASN A 400 63.65 73.15 -16.14
C ASN A 400 63.70 73.67 -14.71
N TYR A 401 63.74 72.76 -13.73
CA TYR A 401 64.10 73.07 -12.35
C TYR A 401 65.27 72.20 -11.87
N CYS A 402 66.05 72.70 -10.92
CA CYS A 402 67.19 71.97 -10.36
C CYS A 402 66.76 71.05 -9.22
N SER A 403 67.15 69.77 -9.28
CA SER A 403 66.91 68.81 -8.20
C SER A 403 68.04 67.78 -8.13
N GLY A 404 68.33 67.34 -6.91
CA GLY A 404 69.34 66.32 -6.64
C GLY A 404 70.02 66.52 -5.29
N SER A 405 70.94 65.63 -4.97
CA SER A 405 71.66 65.61 -3.71
C SER A 405 73.02 66.30 -3.84
N CYS A 406 73.28 67.29 -2.97
CA CYS A 406 74.56 67.98 -2.86
C CYS A 406 75.22 67.70 -1.50
N GLY A 407 76.54 67.88 -1.41
CA GLY A 407 77.33 67.51 -0.23
C GLY A 407 77.25 68.57 0.88
N THR A 408 77.15 68.12 2.13
CA THR A 408 77.29 68.96 3.32
C THR A 408 78.27 68.32 4.30
N PHE A 409 79.06 69.12 5.00
CA PHE A 409 79.92 68.65 6.09
C PHE A 409 80.09 69.70 7.20
N ALA A 410 80.45 69.21 8.38
CA ALA A 410 80.87 70.01 9.52
C ALA A 410 82.16 69.40 10.08
N MET A 411 83.22 70.19 10.20
CA MET A 411 84.53 69.71 10.64
C MET A 411 85.16 70.74 11.59
N TYR A 412 85.80 70.29 12.67
CA TYR A 412 86.48 71.21 13.59
C TYR A 412 87.72 71.82 12.92
N SER A 413 87.74 73.13 12.76
CA SER A 413 88.90 73.87 12.25
C SER A 413 89.77 74.29 13.42
N THR A 414 90.98 73.73 13.48
CA THR A 414 91.97 74.10 14.49
C THR A 414 92.46 75.55 14.34
N LEU A 415 92.28 76.15 13.15
CA LEU A 415 92.70 77.53 12.86
C LEU A 415 91.76 78.56 13.51
N GLU A 416 90.45 78.33 13.44
CA GLU A 416 89.43 79.24 13.99
C GLU A 416 88.91 78.81 15.37
N LYS A 417 89.41 77.67 15.89
CA LYS A 417 88.97 77.03 17.15
C LYS A 417 87.44 76.83 17.22
N SER A 418 86.81 76.68 16.06
CA SER A 418 85.37 76.54 15.88
C SER A 418 85.06 75.45 14.84
N LEU A 419 83.79 75.05 14.73
CA LEU A 419 83.36 74.11 13.69
C LEU A 419 83.21 74.88 12.36
N ASP A 420 83.94 74.43 11.33
CA ASP A 420 83.79 74.87 9.95
C ASP A 420 82.64 74.08 9.30
N HIS A 421 81.69 74.82 8.73
CA HIS A 421 80.47 74.27 8.15
C HIS A 421 80.42 74.63 6.66
N ARG A 422 80.49 73.61 5.80
CA ARG A 422 80.28 73.78 4.36
C ARG A 422 79.03 73.05 3.94
N CYS A 423 78.07 73.80 3.43
CA CYS A 423 76.85 73.28 2.87
C CYS A 423 76.82 73.62 1.39
N SER A 424 76.42 72.67 0.55
CA SER A 424 76.14 72.95 -0.86
C SER A 424 74.71 72.55 -1.20
N CYS A 425 74.04 73.39 -1.99
CA CYS A 425 72.69 73.18 -2.48
C CYS A 425 72.68 73.08 -4.01
N CYS A 426 71.76 72.30 -4.56
CA CYS A 426 71.56 72.20 -6.00
C CYS A 426 70.89 73.49 -6.50
N LYS A 427 71.62 74.28 -7.28
CA LYS A 427 71.17 75.58 -7.81
C LYS A 427 71.47 75.72 -9.29
N GLU A 428 70.81 76.68 -9.94
CA GLU A 428 71.05 77.05 -11.32
C GLU A 428 72.48 77.55 -11.54
N GLU A 429 73.19 76.96 -12.49
CA GLU A 429 74.53 77.41 -12.92
C GLU A 429 74.42 78.42 -14.06
N ARG A 430 73.59 78.11 -15.07
CA ARG A 430 73.36 78.97 -16.22
C ARG A 430 71.87 79.06 -16.54
N THR A 431 71.45 80.27 -16.85
CA THR A 431 70.10 80.59 -17.29
C THR A 431 70.13 81.34 -18.62
N SER A 432 69.04 81.24 -19.38
CA SER A 432 68.80 81.95 -20.64
C SER A 432 67.43 82.64 -20.59
N GLU A 433 67.27 83.78 -21.26
CA GLU A 433 65.95 84.37 -21.48
C GLU A 433 65.33 83.76 -22.73
N ARG A 434 64.12 83.22 -22.61
CA ARG A 434 63.35 82.66 -23.73
C ARG A 434 62.05 83.43 -23.90
N GLU A 435 61.68 83.65 -25.15
CA GLU A 435 60.46 84.36 -25.51
C GLU A 435 59.35 83.37 -25.88
N VAL A 436 58.13 83.63 -25.43
CA VAL A 436 56.95 82.84 -25.75
C VAL A 436 55.80 83.77 -26.15
N VAL A 437 55.03 83.36 -27.15
CA VAL A 437 53.81 84.03 -27.56
C VAL A 437 52.63 83.37 -26.85
N LEU A 438 51.95 84.14 -26.00
CA LEU A 438 50.77 83.73 -25.23
C LEU A 438 49.50 83.89 -26.05
N ASP A 439 48.58 82.94 -25.92
CA ASP A 439 47.29 82.97 -26.61
C ASP A 439 46.26 83.70 -25.73
N CYS A 440 45.68 84.78 -26.23
CA CYS A 440 44.69 85.58 -25.51
C CYS A 440 43.25 85.18 -25.89
N PRO A 441 42.26 85.27 -24.99
CA PRO A 441 40.87 84.90 -25.27
C PRO A 441 40.20 85.73 -26.39
N ASP A 442 40.70 86.93 -26.66
CA ASP A 442 40.23 87.85 -27.71
C ASP A 442 40.81 87.54 -29.10
N GLY A 443 41.65 86.50 -29.22
CA GLY A 443 42.31 86.10 -30.46
C GLY A 443 43.60 86.88 -30.78
N SER A 444 44.00 87.81 -29.91
CA SER A 444 45.30 88.47 -30.00
C SER A 444 46.42 87.58 -29.43
N SER A 445 47.67 87.97 -29.67
CA SER A 445 48.86 87.24 -29.20
C SER A 445 49.79 88.19 -28.45
N LEU A 446 50.13 87.83 -27.22
CA LEU A 446 50.99 88.64 -26.34
C LEU A 446 52.34 87.96 -26.16
N THR A 447 53.43 88.65 -26.51
CA THR A 447 54.77 88.10 -26.36
C THR A 447 55.34 88.38 -24.97
N HIS A 448 55.87 87.34 -24.30
CA HIS A 448 56.42 87.41 -22.96
C HIS A 448 57.77 86.68 -22.87
N THR A 449 58.73 87.25 -22.15
CA THR A 449 60.04 86.62 -21.90
C THR A 449 60.10 86.02 -20.50
N TYR A 450 60.64 84.81 -20.38
CA TYR A 450 60.83 84.11 -19.11
C TYR A 450 62.25 83.52 -19.01
N THR A 451 62.73 83.34 -17.78
CA THR A 451 64.05 82.76 -17.51
C THR A 451 63.99 81.23 -17.54
N HIS A 452 64.79 80.61 -18.39
CA HIS A 452 64.93 79.16 -18.52
C HIS A 452 66.27 78.69 -17.92
N ILE A 453 66.25 77.57 -17.20
CA ILE A 453 67.46 76.99 -16.58
C ILE A 453 68.12 76.02 -17.57
N GLU A 454 69.35 76.32 -17.96
CA GLU A 454 70.14 75.50 -18.91
C GLU A 454 70.95 74.41 -18.19
N SER A 455 71.42 74.68 -16.97
CA SER A 455 72.21 73.71 -16.18
C SER A 455 72.12 73.98 -14.68
N CYS A 456 72.37 72.93 -13.89
CA CYS A 456 72.36 72.95 -12.43
C CYS A 456 73.66 72.39 -11.88
N LEU A 457 74.16 72.95 -10.77
CA LEU A 457 75.35 72.47 -10.07
C LEU A 457 75.18 72.64 -8.56
N CYS A 458 75.96 71.89 -7.77
CA CYS A 458 76.07 72.12 -6.34
C CYS A 458 76.89 73.38 -6.06
N GLN A 459 76.23 74.40 -5.48
CA GLN A 459 76.85 75.66 -5.08
C GLN A 459 76.86 75.80 -3.56
N ASP A 460 77.92 76.41 -3.03
CA ASP A 460 78.10 76.59 -1.59
C ASP A 460 77.09 77.61 -1.01
N THR A 461 76.55 77.30 0.15
CA THR A 461 75.54 78.07 0.89
C THR A 461 75.89 78.14 2.37
N ALA A 462 75.59 79.28 3.00
CA ALA A 462 75.80 79.47 4.44
C ALA A 462 74.74 78.72 5.26
N CYS A 463 75.17 77.84 6.15
CA CYS A 463 74.30 77.09 7.06
C CYS A 463 74.09 77.86 8.36
N VAL A 464 72.97 78.59 8.47
CA VAL A 464 72.61 79.31 9.71
C VAL A 464 71.72 78.42 10.58
N LEU A 465 72.06 78.28 11.87
CA LEU A 465 71.20 77.64 12.87
C LEU A 465 69.97 78.56 13.15
N PRO A 466 68.72 78.05 13.07
CA PRO A 466 67.57 78.84 13.45
C PRO A 466 67.64 79.19 14.95
N GLN A 467 67.69 80.49 15.28
CA GLN A 467 67.46 80.93 16.65
C GLN A 467 66.05 80.51 17.07
N ALA A 468 65.95 79.89 18.25
CA ALA A 468 64.69 79.46 18.84
C ALA A 468 63.72 80.65 18.94
N GLN A 469 62.79 80.75 17.98
CA GLN A 469 61.63 81.61 18.12
C GLN A 469 60.78 81.01 19.24
N GLN A 470 60.87 81.65 20.40
CA GLN A 470 59.97 81.45 21.52
C GLN A 470 58.53 81.47 21.02
N SER A 471 57.89 80.31 21.08
CA SER A 471 56.46 80.12 20.91
C SER A 471 55.71 81.00 21.90
N ARG A 472 55.27 82.20 21.47
CA ARG A 472 54.19 82.92 22.16
C ARG A 472 52.90 82.16 21.91
N VAL A 473 52.60 81.23 22.82
CA VAL A 473 51.30 80.59 22.95
C VAL A 473 50.25 81.67 23.22
N ARG A 474 49.44 81.98 22.22
CA ARG A 474 48.23 82.81 22.36
C ARG A 474 47.13 81.91 22.94
N ARG A 475 47.02 81.85 24.28
CA ARG A 475 45.82 81.32 24.95
C ARG A 475 44.69 82.33 24.79
N SER A 476 43.75 82.06 23.91
CA SER A 476 42.44 82.71 23.89
C SER A 476 41.46 81.91 24.74
N SER A 477 41.26 82.34 25.98
CA SER A 477 40.16 81.91 26.84
C SER A 477 39.12 83.04 26.90
N LEU A 478 37.90 82.76 26.43
CA LEU A 478 36.74 83.63 26.62
C LEU A 478 36.25 83.50 28.08
N ARG A 479 36.27 84.63 28.80
CA ARG A 479 35.22 85.25 29.65
C ARG A 479 34.05 84.33 30.12
N LEU A 480 33.44 84.44 31.31
CA LEU A 480 33.50 85.33 32.47
C LEU A 480 32.52 84.74 33.54
N LEU A 481 32.87 84.87 34.82
CA LEU A 481 32.00 84.94 36.02
C LEU A 481 32.96 85.59 37.04
N GLY A 482 32.92 86.87 37.42
CA GLY A 482 31.84 87.80 37.67
C GLY A 482 32.05 88.31 39.10
N ARG A 483 32.37 89.59 39.31
CA ARG A 483 31.88 90.45 40.43
C ARG A 483 32.67 91.75 40.58
N LYS A 484 31.86 92.81 40.69
CA LYS A 484 32.08 94.19 41.14
C LYS A 484 32.70 95.16 40.15
#